data_AF-A0A2G6HI02-F1
#
_entry.id   AF-A0A2G6HI02-F1
#
_cell.length_a   1.000
_cell.length_b   1.000
_cell.length_c   1.000
_cell.angle_alpha   90.00
_cell.angle_beta   90.00
_cell.angle_gamma   90.00
#
_symmetry.space_group_name_H-M   'P 1'
#
loop_
_entity.id
_entity.type
_entity.pdbx_description
1 polymer ?
#
loop_
_entity_poly.entity_id
_entity_poly.type
_entity_poly.pdbx_seq_one_letter_code
_entity_poly.pdbx_strand_id
1 'polypeptide(L)' 'MDLTELSAGDFVRWVRQVIDLAGQIAQALPAGDLRRTCREVVITMRRGVIDYELLDD' A
#
# COMPACT_ATOMS: atom_id res chain seq x y z
N MET A 1 1.11 -24.16 0.22
CA MET A 1 1.32 -22.97 -0.64
C MET A 1 2.73 -22.51 -0.34
N ASP A 2 3.65 -22.78 -1.26
CA ASP A 2 5.04 -22.39 -1.10
C ASP A 2 5.09 -20.86 -1.25
N LEU A 3 5.50 -20.15 -0.19
CA LEU A 3 5.56 -18.67 -0.15
C LEU A 3 6.69 -18.10 -1.04
N THR A 4 7.31 -18.95 -1.86
CA THR A 4 8.63 -18.75 -2.48
C THR A 4 8.57 -18.41 -3.96
N GLU A 5 7.41 -18.44 -4.62
CA GLU A 5 7.27 -18.07 -6.04
C GLU A 5 7.00 -16.57 -6.28
N LEU A 6 6.91 -15.75 -5.23
CA LEU A 6 6.69 -14.31 -5.42
C LEU A 6 7.98 -13.64 -5.92
N SER A 7 8.00 -13.20 -7.17
CA SER A 7 9.10 -12.38 -7.68
C SER A 7 9.20 -11.06 -6.90
N ALA A 8 10.39 -10.44 -6.85
CA ALA A 8 10.55 -9.14 -6.21
C ALA A 8 9.64 -8.06 -6.84
N GLY A 9 9.42 -8.13 -8.16
CA GLY A 9 8.49 -7.24 -8.85
C GLY A 9 7.03 -7.48 -8.46
N ASP A 10 6.63 -8.74 -8.28
CA ASP A 10 5.28 -9.07 -7.78
C ASP A 10 5.07 -8.61 -6.35
N PHE A 11 6.09 -8.71 -5.49
CA PHE A 11 6.04 -8.16 -4.14
C PHE A 11 5.77 -6.65 -4.16
N VAL A 12 6.58 -5.89 -4.91
CA VAL A 12 6.41 -4.43 -5.02
C VAL A 12 5.03 -4.08 -5.59
N ARG A 13 4.60 -4.79 -6.64
CA ARG A 13 3.28 -4.61 -7.25
C ARG A 13 2.15 -4.86 -6.26
N TRP A 14 2.23 -5.92 -5.47
CA TRP A 14 1.21 -6.23 -4.45
C TRP A 14 1.15 -5.17 -3.36
N VAL A 15 2.29 -4.69 -2.88
CA VAL A 15 2.29 -3.63 -1.87
C VAL A 15 1.67 -2.34 -2.43
N ARG A 16 1.98 -1.97 -3.68
CA ARG A 16 1.33 -0.82 -4.34
C ARG A 16 -0.19 -0.99 -4.41
N GLN A 17 -0.67 -2.17 -4.82
CA GLN A 17 -2.11 -2.46 -4.87
C GLN A 17 -2.80 -2.31 -3.51
N VAL A 18 -2.16 -2.74 -2.42
CA VAL A 18 -2.70 -2.58 -1.06
C VAL A 18 -2.71 -1.11 -0.63
N ILE A 19 -1.63 -0.37 -0.93
CA ILE A 19 -1.54 1.08 -0.64
C ILE A 19 -2.64 1.84 -1.39
N ASP A 20 -2.81 1.56 -2.68
CA ASP A 20 -3.80 2.25 -3.52
C ASP A 20 -5.22 1.95 -3.03
N LEU A 21 -5.53 0.69 -2.75
CA LEU A 21 -6.83 0.29 -2.20
C LEU A 21 -7.11 0.99 -0.87
N ALA A 22 -6.14 1.00 0.06
CA ALA A 22 -6.30 1.69 1.33
C ALA A 22 -6.51 3.21 1.15
N GLY A 23 -5.79 3.81 0.19
CA GLY A 23 -5.97 5.21 -0.19
C GLY A 23 -7.37 5.50 -0.73
N GLN A 24 -7.88 4.66 -1.63
CA GLN A 24 -9.23 4.79 -2.20
C GLN A 24 -10.31 4.65 -1.12
N ILE A 25 -10.18 3.67 -0.22
CA ILE A 25 -11.10 3.49 0.92
C ILE A 25 -11.08 4.73 1.82
N ALA A 26 -9.90 5.26 2.16
CA ALA A 26 -9.77 6.46 2.99
C ALA A 26 -10.38 7.73 2.36
N GLN A 27 -10.41 7.81 1.02
CA GLN A 27 -11.04 8.91 0.27
C GLN A 27 -12.56 8.78 0.22
N ALA A 28 -13.08 7.56 0.12
CA ALA A 28 -14.52 7.30 0.05
C ALA A 28 -15.25 7.45 1.40
N LEU A 29 -14.51 7.45 2.52
CA LEU A 29 -15.09 7.48 3.87
C LEU A 29 -15.13 8.89 4.49
N PRO A 30 -16.17 9.19 5.30
CA PRO A 30 -16.15 10.36 6.18
C PRO A 30 -15.10 10.22 7.29
N ALA A 31 -14.92 11.25 8.11
CA ALA A 31 -14.03 11.18 9.26
C ALA A 31 -14.47 10.07 10.24
N GLY A 32 -13.52 9.25 10.67
CA GLY A 32 -13.78 8.12 11.56
C GLY A 32 -12.56 7.20 11.65
N ASP A 33 -12.66 6.18 12.51
CA ASP A 33 -11.53 5.31 12.83
C ASP A 33 -11.05 4.50 11.62
N LEU A 34 -11.97 3.98 10.80
CA LEU A 34 -11.60 3.24 9.59
C LEU A 34 -10.79 4.10 8.60
N ARG A 35 -11.20 5.37 8.39
CA ARG A 35 -10.43 6.31 7.57
C ARG A 35 -9.04 6.56 8.14
N ARG A 36 -8.90 6.62 9.47
CA ARG A 36 -7.60 6.78 10.15
C ARG A 36 -6.73 5.55 9.94
N THR A 37 -7.27 4.35 10.18
CA THR A 37 -6.57 3.08 9.96
C THR A 37 -6.11 2.94 8.51
N CYS A 38 -6.95 3.25 7.52
CA CYS A 38 -6.53 3.20 6.11
C CYS A 38 -5.38 4.17 5.79
N ARG A 39 -5.37 5.37 6.38
CA ARG A 39 -4.24 6.31 6.25
C ARG A 39 -2.97 5.80 6.91
N GLU A 40 -3.10 5.17 8.09
CA GLU A 40 -1.96 4.56 8.79
C GLU A 40 -1.36 3.41 7.98
N VAL A 41 -2.18 2.59 7.31
CA VAL A 41 -1.71 1.56 6.38
C VAL A 41 -0.88 2.16 5.25
N VAL A 42 -1.38 3.21 4.58
CA VAL A 42 -0.65 3.90 3.51
C VAL A 42 0.71 4.42 4.00
N ILE A 43 0.76 5.08 5.16
CA ILE A 43 2.00 5.62 5.73
C ILE A 43 2.97 4.50 6.13
N THR A 44 2.46 3.43 6.73
CA THR A 44 3.30 2.36 7.29
C THR A 44 3.92 1.49 6.19
N MET A 45 3.22 1.30 5.07
CA MET A 45 3.66 0.46 3.96
C MET A 45 4.59 1.17 2.97
N ARG A 46 4.60 2.51 2.96
CA ARG A 46 5.55 3.35 2.23
C ARG A 46 6.92 3.31 2.90
N ARG A 47 7.76 2.37 2.46
CA ARG A 47 9.13 2.15 2.97
C ARG A 47 10.08 1.71 1.86
N GLY A 48 11.32 2.22 1.91
CA GLY A 48 12.46 1.67 1.16
C GLY A 48 12.26 1.72 -0.36
N VAL A 49 12.40 0.56 -1.03
CA VAL A 49 12.25 0.42 -2.50
C VAL A 49 10.90 0.94 -3.01
N ILE A 50 9.85 0.87 -2.16
CA ILE A 50 8.50 1.31 -2.53
C ILE A 50 8.40 2.83 -2.60
N ASP A 51 9.12 3.55 -1.73
CA ASP A 51 9.15 5.01 -1.77
C ASP A 51 9.99 5.53 -2.93
N TYR A 52 11.03 4.80 -3.32
CA TYR A 52 11.88 5.18 -4.46
C TYR A 52 11.09 5.15 -5.77
N GLU A 53 10.33 4.09 -6.05
CA GLU A 53 9.54 4.03 -7.29
C GLU A 53 8.33 4.98 -7.30
N LEU A 54 7.73 5.30 -6.15
CA LEU A 54 6.62 6.26 -6.08
C LEU A 54 7.03 7.71 -6.34
N LEU A 55 8.33 8.03 -6.32
CA LEU A 55 8.88 9.33 -6.73
C LEU A 55 9.14 9.40 -8.23
N ASP A 56 9.27 8.23 -8.88
CA ASP A 56 9.58 8.09 -10.29
C ASP A 56 8.30 7.98 -11.17
N ASP A 57 7.12 7.76 -10.56
CA ASP A 57 5.77 7.83 -11.16
C ASP A 57 5.08 9.19 -10.91
#